data_AF-A0A932J1M9-F1
#
_entry.id   AF-A0A932J1M9-F1
#
_cell.length_a   1.000
_cell.length_b   1.000
_cell.length_c   1.000
_cell.angle_alpha   90.00
_cell.angle_beta   90.00
_cell.angle_gamma   90.00
#
_symmetry.space_group_name_H-M   'P 1'
#
loop_
_entity.id
_entity.type
_entity.pdbx_description
1 polymer ?
#
loop_
_entity_poly.entity_id
_entity_poly.type
_entity_poly.pdbx_seq_one_letter_code
_entity_poly.pdbx_strand_id
1 'polypeptide(L)'
;MADTTVAVDKTGQEHLLIIVKGSWQFSNGVVRPMAAMPVQYSDICTANSIPLYESDFAPTKPRCDVLFSARAYAPDGKPVRELLAGYQIGAHQKILRVHGPRTWQGENAAAGNAEEFLTMPLHYGFAFGGTRPLPQAGQSESYAANPLGCGYSTDPAAVAGLVMPSLEAHNQAILRPDEQYPPAALSVLARNWLPRRPLSGTYDAAWKRDVFPFLPEDFDTRFYQAAPEDQQIDYPQGGEEVVLWNLMPKQAEMRFKLPRLDKVPVRILMRDFTIEQPKVVVDTLFFEPDQARFTAVWRTSIPIKRRIQDVKTIAIAGICKNWWEAKIVGMDACTNCAKQRSTQEAAPNEEECHEGQA
;
A
#
# COMPACT_ATOMS: atom_id res chain seq x y z
N MET A 1 14.35 4.05 4.06
CA MET A 1 13.97 5.26 4.81
C MET A 1 13.21 4.83 6.06
N ALA A 2 13.20 5.62 7.13
CA ALA A 2 12.46 5.26 8.33
C ALA A 2 11.96 6.51 9.06
N ASP A 3 10.87 6.36 9.80
CA ASP A 3 10.33 7.39 10.67
C ASP A 3 9.65 6.77 11.90
N THR A 4 9.35 7.61 12.89
CA THR A 4 8.74 7.20 14.14
C THR A 4 7.65 8.18 14.58
N THR A 5 6.62 7.67 15.23
CA THR A 5 5.60 8.49 15.91
C THR A 5 5.13 7.82 17.18
N VAL A 6 4.32 8.53 17.97
CA VAL A 6 3.58 7.95 19.08
C VAL A 6 2.13 7.72 18.64
N ALA A 7 1.63 6.51 18.86
CA ALA A 7 0.24 6.15 18.63
C ALA A 7 -0.38 5.61 19.90
N VAL A 8 -1.67 5.85 20.10
CA VAL A 8 -2.42 5.34 21.25
C VAL A 8 -3.25 4.15 20.81
N ASP A 9 -3.20 3.05 21.56
CA ASP A 9 -4.05 1.88 21.29
C ASP A 9 -5.44 2.03 21.91
N LYS A 10 -6.31 1.03 21.68
CA LYS A 10 -7.68 1.04 22.19
C LYS A 10 -7.80 1.06 23.72
N THR A 11 -6.72 0.71 24.43
CA THR A 11 -6.69 0.73 25.91
C THR A 11 -6.17 2.05 26.47
N GLY A 12 -5.81 3.01 25.60
CA GLY A 12 -5.19 4.27 25.99
C GLY A 12 -3.68 4.17 26.22
N GLN A 13 -3.06 3.00 25.97
CA GLN A 13 -1.62 2.83 26.10
C GLN A 13 -0.91 3.48 24.91
N GLU A 14 0.08 4.32 25.19
CA GLU A 14 0.94 4.91 24.16
C GLU A 14 1.95 3.86 23.66
N HIS A 15 2.20 3.86 22.36
CA HIS A 15 3.18 3.03 21.68
C HIS A 15 4.11 3.89 20.85
N LEU A 16 5.40 3.58 20.88
CA LEU A 16 6.35 4.06 19.89
C LEU A 16 6.18 3.21 18.63
N LEU A 17 5.66 3.84 17.58
CA LEU A 17 5.51 3.26 16.26
C LEU A 17 6.78 3.54 15.45
N ILE A 18 7.36 2.49 14.84
CA ILE A 18 8.53 2.58 13.98
C ILE A 18 8.13 2.05 12.61
N ILE A 19 8.32 2.88 11.58
CA ILE A 19 8.00 2.58 10.19
C ILE A 19 9.30 2.59 9.40
N VAL A 20 9.52 1.55 8.59
CA VAL A 20 10.67 1.44 7.70
C VAL A 20 10.18 1.18 6.29
N LYS A 21 10.74 1.88 5.30
CA LYS A 21 10.45 1.70 3.88
C LYS A 21 11.69 1.29 3.10
N GLY A 22 11.49 0.35 2.19
CA GLY A 22 12.46 -0.09 1.21
C GLY A 22 11.76 -0.26 -0.13
N SER A 23 12.45 0.10 -1.20
CA SER A 23 11.89 0.10 -2.54
C SER A 23 12.82 -0.62 -3.51
N TRP A 24 12.24 -1.22 -4.54
CA TRP A 24 12.98 -1.93 -5.57
C TRP A 24 12.40 -1.60 -6.94
N GLN A 25 13.29 -1.55 -7.92
CA GLN A 25 12.91 -1.65 -9.33
C GLN A 25 12.79 -3.11 -9.72
N PHE A 26 11.85 -3.41 -10.62
CA PHE A 26 11.73 -4.70 -11.25
C PHE A 26 11.67 -4.55 -12.77
N SER A 27 12.50 -5.30 -13.49
CA SER A 27 12.48 -5.33 -14.95
C SER A 27 13.04 -6.65 -15.45
N ASN A 28 12.42 -7.21 -16.49
CA ASN A 28 12.82 -8.49 -17.10
C ASN A 28 13.03 -9.61 -16.06
N GLY A 29 12.16 -9.64 -15.04
CA GLY A 29 12.19 -10.59 -13.93
C GLY A 29 13.30 -10.42 -12.90
N VAL A 30 14.12 -9.38 -13.02
CA VAL A 30 15.18 -9.03 -12.06
C VAL A 30 14.67 -7.92 -11.14
N VAL A 31 14.87 -8.10 -9.83
CA VAL A 31 14.56 -7.11 -8.80
C VAL A 31 15.85 -6.49 -8.27
N ARG A 32 15.94 -5.16 -8.27
CA ARG A 32 17.11 -4.41 -7.78
C ARG A 32 16.71 -3.39 -6.73
N PRO A 33 17.41 -3.32 -5.57
CA PRO A 33 17.17 -2.27 -4.59
C PRO A 33 17.35 -0.89 -5.22
N MET A 34 16.51 0.06 -4.81
CA MET A 34 16.64 1.47 -5.18
C MET A 34 16.53 2.35 -3.94
N ALA A 35 16.70 3.67 -4.11
CA ALA A 35 16.43 4.62 -3.05
C ALA A 35 14.98 4.45 -2.56
N ALA A 36 14.82 4.28 -1.24
CA ALA A 36 13.51 4.07 -0.66
C ALA A 36 12.60 5.28 -0.91
N MET A 37 11.36 5.01 -1.30
CA MET A 37 10.32 6.04 -1.41
C MET A 37 10.08 6.71 -0.05
N PRO A 38 9.67 7.99 -0.03
CA PRO A 38 9.39 8.70 1.20
C PRO A 38 8.24 8.05 1.99
N VAL A 39 8.25 8.27 3.31
CA VAL A 39 7.19 7.90 4.23
C VAL A 39 6.02 8.81 3.92
N GLN A 40 4.86 8.19 3.77
CA GLN A 40 3.65 8.86 3.36
C GLN A 40 2.93 9.36 4.60
N TYR A 41 2.93 10.68 4.83
CA TYR A 41 2.33 11.29 6.02
C TYR A 41 0.81 11.45 5.92
N SER A 42 0.30 11.69 4.71
CA SER A 42 -1.13 11.89 4.44
C SER A 42 -1.62 10.95 3.35
N ASP A 43 -2.93 10.76 3.25
CA ASP A 43 -3.48 10.08 2.08
C ASP A 43 -3.19 10.90 0.81
N ILE A 44 -3.01 10.23 -0.32
CA ILE A 44 -2.93 10.84 -1.65
C ILE A 44 -4.12 10.33 -2.45
N CYS A 45 -4.90 11.27 -2.99
CA CYS A 45 -6.07 10.97 -3.80
C CYS A 45 -5.91 11.47 -5.24
N THR A 46 -6.71 10.89 -6.13
CA THR A 46 -7.01 11.49 -7.44
C THR A 46 -7.71 12.85 -7.29
N ALA A 47 -7.83 13.60 -8.38
CA ALA A 47 -8.61 14.85 -8.40
C ALA A 47 -10.07 14.66 -7.94
N ASN A 48 -10.63 13.45 -8.11
CA ASN A 48 -11.99 13.10 -7.69
C ASN A 48 -12.01 12.45 -6.29
N SER A 49 -10.99 12.67 -5.47
CA SER A 49 -10.88 12.17 -4.09
C SER A 49 -10.84 10.63 -3.94
N ILE A 50 -10.65 9.87 -5.02
CA ILE A 50 -10.35 8.42 -4.92
C ILE A 50 -8.98 8.23 -4.26
N PRO A 51 -8.86 7.54 -3.12
CA PRO A 51 -7.58 7.30 -2.49
C PRO A 51 -6.72 6.35 -3.33
N LEU A 52 -5.47 6.76 -3.57
CA LEU A 52 -4.45 5.95 -4.23
C LEU A 52 -3.40 5.46 -3.22
N TYR A 53 -3.05 6.30 -2.24
CA TYR A 53 -2.13 5.99 -1.16
C TYR A 53 -2.80 6.35 0.17
N GLU A 54 -2.64 5.48 1.17
CA GLU A 54 -3.00 5.77 2.56
C GLU A 54 -1.73 6.15 3.32
N SER A 55 -1.88 6.97 4.36
CA SER A 55 -0.79 7.27 5.30
C SER A 55 -0.12 6.00 5.83
N ASP A 56 1.21 6.02 5.93
CA ASP A 56 2.03 4.94 6.50
C ASP A 56 1.92 4.87 8.03
N PHE A 57 1.14 5.75 8.67
CA PHE A 57 1.05 5.87 10.13
C PHE A 57 -0.12 5.10 10.77
N ALA A 58 -0.59 4.03 10.11
CA ALA A 58 -1.45 3.04 10.76
C ALA A 58 -0.74 2.44 12.00
N PRO A 59 -1.34 2.45 13.21
CA PRO A 59 -0.69 1.93 14.42
C PRO A 59 -0.37 0.42 14.33
N THR A 60 -1.24 -0.34 13.67
CA THR A 60 -1.07 -1.77 13.47
C THR A 60 -1.88 -2.20 12.25
N LYS A 61 -1.45 -3.29 11.61
CA LYS A 61 -2.15 -3.95 10.50
C LYS A 61 -2.09 -5.44 10.75
N PRO A 62 -3.23 -6.15 10.94
CA PRO A 62 -3.21 -7.58 11.26
C PRO A 62 -2.72 -8.51 10.14
N ARG A 63 -2.68 -8.03 8.89
CA ARG A 63 -2.25 -8.75 7.69
C ARG A 63 -1.41 -7.81 6.82
N CYS A 64 -0.77 -8.34 5.77
CA CYS A 64 -0.10 -7.51 4.79
C CYS A 64 -1.07 -7.07 3.69
N ASP A 65 -1.23 -5.76 3.53
CA ASP A 65 -1.96 -5.15 2.43
C ASP A 65 -1.15 -5.25 1.12
N VAL A 66 -1.79 -5.71 0.05
CA VAL A 66 -1.22 -5.67 -1.31
C VAL A 66 -1.98 -4.63 -2.13
N LEU A 67 -1.34 -3.51 -2.43
CA LEU A 67 -1.95 -2.32 -3.03
C LEU A 67 -1.24 -1.90 -4.31
N PHE A 68 -1.97 -1.29 -5.22
CA PHE A 68 -1.44 -0.83 -6.50
C PHE A 68 -1.85 0.61 -6.82
N SER A 69 -0.91 1.37 -7.38
CA SER A 69 -1.19 2.48 -8.28
C SER A 69 -0.84 2.01 -9.68
N ALA A 70 -1.84 1.53 -10.42
CA ALA A 70 -1.62 0.81 -11.68
C ALA A 70 -2.72 1.07 -12.72
N ARG A 71 -2.37 0.75 -13.97
CA ARG A 71 -3.27 0.70 -15.11
C ARG A 71 -3.21 -0.70 -15.73
N ALA A 72 -4.33 -1.14 -16.29
CA ALA A 72 -4.35 -2.21 -17.26
C ALA A 72 -3.80 -1.71 -18.61
N TYR A 73 -3.04 -2.55 -19.30
CA TYR A 73 -2.48 -2.28 -20.62
C TYR A 73 -2.95 -3.33 -21.62
N ALA A 74 -3.43 -2.87 -22.77
CA ALA A 74 -3.79 -3.75 -23.87
C ALA A 74 -2.53 -4.44 -24.44
N PRO A 75 -2.57 -5.76 -24.68
CA PRO A 75 -1.41 -6.51 -25.14
C PRO A 75 -0.95 -6.04 -26.53
N ASP A 76 0.36 -6.08 -26.76
CA ASP A 76 1.03 -5.68 -28.02
C ASP A 76 0.70 -4.26 -28.53
N GLY A 77 0.15 -3.40 -27.68
CA GLY A 77 -0.27 -2.05 -28.06
C GLY A 77 -1.47 -2.03 -29.03
N LYS A 78 -2.24 -3.12 -29.10
CA LYS A 78 -3.46 -3.20 -29.91
C LYS A 78 -4.67 -2.87 -29.04
N PRO A 79 -5.53 -1.91 -29.44
CA PRO A 79 -6.73 -1.60 -28.68
C PRO A 79 -7.62 -2.84 -28.49
N VAL A 80 -8.17 -3.00 -27.28
CA VAL A 80 -9.11 -4.08 -26.94
C VAL A 80 -10.34 -3.50 -26.26
N ARG A 81 -11.45 -4.23 -26.27
CA ARG A 81 -12.68 -3.86 -25.56
C ARG A 81 -12.74 -4.42 -24.15
N GLU A 82 -12.08 -5.55 -23.94
CA GLU A 82 -12.03 -6.28 -22.68
C GLU A 82 -10.67 -6.96 -22.52
N LEU A 83 -10.15 -7.03 -21.30
CA LEU A 83 -9.03 -7.90 -20.93
C LEU A 83 -9.12 -8.32 -19.46
N LEU A 84 -8.34 -9.33 -19.07
CA LEU A 84 -8.10 -9.68 -17.67
C LEU A 84 -6.80 -9.01 -17.19
N ALA A 85 -6.86 -8.33 -16.05
CA ALA A 85 -5.67 -7.74 -15.40
C ALA A 85 -5.63 -8.14 -13.93
N GLY A 86 -4.45 -8.30 -13.36
CA GLY A 86 -4.35 -8.75 -11.99
C GLY A 86 -2.94 -9.07 -11.55
N TYR A 87 -2.85 -9.67 -10.37
CA TYR A 87 -1.58 -10.08 -9.79
C TYR A 87 -1.71 -11.40 -9.04
N GLN A 88 -0.55 -12.02 -8.83
CA GLN A 88 -0.35 -13.13 -7.91
C GLN A 88 0.89 -12.87 -7.05
N ILE A 89 0.81 -13.17 -5.76
CA ILE A 89 1.95 -13.20 -4.82
C ILE A 89 1.87 -14.51 -4.05
N GLY A 90 2.82 -15.42 -4.30
CA GLY A 90 2.78 -16.77 -3.75
C GLY A 90 1.50 -17.50 -4.18
N ALA A 91 0.68 -17.93 -3.21
CA ALA A 91 -0.60 -18.60 -3.47
C ALA A 91 -1.79 -17.63 -3.59
N HIS A 92 -1.62 -16.35 -3.25
CA HIS A 92 -2.71 -15.37 -3.31
C HIS A 92 -2.77 -14.72 -4.68
N GLN A 93 -3.96 -14.56 -5.24
CA GLN A 93 -4.17 -13.89 -6.52
C GLN A 93 -5.45 -13.07 -6.51
N LYS A 94 -5.44 -11.97 -7.27
CA LYS A 94 -6.63 -11.18 -7.59
C LYS A 94 -6.63 -10.85 -9.08
N ILE A 95 -7.75 -11.12 -9.74
CA ILE A 95 -7.95 -10.88 -11.16
C ILE A 95 -9.22 -10.04 -11.34
N LEU A 96 -9.09 -8.98 -12.11
CA LEU A 96 -10.16 -8.08 -12.54
C LEU A 96 -10.48 -8.36 -14.01
N ARG A 97 -11.77 -8.30 -14.35
CA ARG A 97 -12.18 -8.12 -15.73
C ARG A 97 -12.29 -6.62 -16.00
N VAL A 98 -11.57 -6.17 -17.03
CA VAL A 98 -11.41 -4.77 -17.36
C VAL A 98 -12.07 -4.50 -18.70
N HIS A 99 -13.08 -3.64 -18.71
CA HIS A 99 -13.79 -3.18 -19.90
C HIS A 99 -13.30 -1.79 -20.30
N GLY A 100 -13.38 -1.49 -21.59
CA GLY A 100 -13.31 -0.11 -22.05
C GLY A 100 -14.52 0.71 -21.57
N PRO A 101 -14.50 2.04 -21.77
CA PRO A 101 -15.64 2.88 -21.43
C PRO A 101 -16.94 2.35 -22.04
N ARG A 102 -17.99 2.28 -21.23
CA ARG A 102 -19.35 1.90 -21.64
C ARG A 102 -20.38 2.59 -20.76
N THR A 103 -21.60 2.65 -21.27
CA THR A 103 -22.77 3.20 -20.57
C THR A 103 -23.90 2.19 -20.57
N TRP A 104 -24.81 2.31 -19.60
CA TRP A 104 -26.05 1.55 -19.60
C TRP A 104 -26.95 2.01 -20.75
N GLN A 105 -27.59 1.06 -21.45
CA GLN A 105 -28.33 1.29 -22.69
C GLN A 105 -29.80 0.87 -22.59
N GLY A 106 -30.66 1.67 -23.23
CA GLY A 106 -32.08 1.40 -23.38
C GLY A 106 -32.88 1.44 -22.07
N GLU A 107 -34.18 1.20 -22.19
CA GLU A 107 -35.13 1.21 -21.06
C GLU A 107 -34.88 0.04 -20.08
N ASN A 108 -34.26 -1.04 -20.55
CA ASN A 108 -33.95 -2.23 -19.75
C ASN A 108 -32.62 -2.14 -19.01
N ALA A 109 -31.92 -1.01 -19.05
CA ALA A 109 -30.61 -0.85 -18.41
C ALA A 109 -29.61 -1.93 -18.82
N ALA A 110 -29.56 -2.27 -20.12
CA ALA A 110 -28.65 -3.30 -20.61
C ALA A 110 -27.21 -2.78 -20.65
N ALA A 111 -26.24 -3.69 -20.50
CA ALA A 111 -24.84 -3.33 -20.65
C ALA A 111 -24.55 -2.84 -22.07
N GLY A 112 -24.01 -1.63 -22.22
CA GLY A 112 -23.54 -1.13 -23.50
C GLY A 112 -22.27 -1.83 -23.98
N ASN A 113 -22.02 -1.77 -25.28
CA ASN A 113 -20.77 -2.25 -25.86
C ASN A 113 -19.61 -1.42 -25.33
N ALA A 114 -18.57 -2.09 -24.82
CA ALA A 114 -17.33 -1.43 -24.42
C ALA A 114 -16.62 -0.83 -25.63
N GLU A 115 -16.19 0.42 -25.49
CA GLU A 115 -15.28 1.09 -26.40
C GLU A 115 -13.90 0.42 -26.37
N GLU A 116 -13.11 0.62 -27.43
CA GLU A 116 -11.73 0.14 -27.43
C GLU A 116 -10.85 1.02 -26.57
N PHE A 117 -9.93 0.40 -25.82
CA PHE A 117 -8.96 1.10 -24.99
C PHE A 117 -7.57 0.49 -25.14
N LEU A 118 -6.55 1.34 -24.97
CA LEU A 118 -5.16 0.93 -24.82
C LEU A 118 -4.76 0.78 -23.36
N THR A 119 -5.32 1.63 -22.48
CA THR A 119 -5.05 1.57 -21.05
C THR A 119 -6.29 1.92 -20.22
N MET A 120 -6.41 1.35 -19.03
CA MET A 120 -7.52 1.62 -18.10
C MET A 120 -7.01 1.68 -16.65
N PRO A 121 -7.27 2.75 -15.87
CA PRO A 121 -6.86 2.82 -14.47
C PRO A 121 -7.54 1.76 -13.59
N LEU A 122 -6.81 1.22 -12.60
CA LEU A 122 -7.27 0.13 -11.73
C LEU A 122 -7.63 0.59 -10.30
N HIS A 123 -8.19 1.80 -10.16
CA HIS A 123 -8.64 2.34 -8.87
C HIS A 123 -10.17 2.37 -8.75
N TYR A 124 -10.70 2.48 -7.53
CA TYR A 124 -12.13 2.38 -7.21
C TYR A 124 -13.05 3.36 -7.94
N GLY A 125 -12.51 4.43 -8.54
CA GLY A 125 -13.29 5.38 -9.35
C GLY A 125 -13.83 4.78 -10.66
N PHE A 126 -13.29 3.64 -11.08
CA PHE A 126 -13.75 2.88 -12.25
C PHE A 126 -14.48 1.59 -11.87
N ALA A 127 -14.71 1.35 -10.57
CA ALA A 127 -15.43 0.19 -10.05
C ALA A 127 -16.89 0.54 -9.74
N PHE A 128 -17.73 -0.49 -9.59
CA PHE A 128 -19.17 -0.32 -9.31
C PHE A 128 -19.42 0.53 -8.06
N GLY A 129 -20.43 1.38 -8.14
CA GLY A 129 -20.92 2.20 -7.04
C GLY A 129 -21.32 3.59 -7.49
N GLY A 130 -21.05 4.58 -6.64
CA GLY A 130 -21.32 5.98 -6.91
C GLY A 130 -22.35 6.59 -5.96
N THR A 131 -22.44 7.90 -6.02
CA THR A 131 -23.41 8.71 -5.26
C THR A 131 -24.07 9.69 -6.21
N ARG A 132 -25.38 9.87 -6.07
CA ARG A 132 -26.15 10.82 -6.88
C ARG A 132 -27.17 11.57 -6.03
N PRO A 133 -27.43 12.85 -6.32
CA PRO A 133 -28.50 13.58 -5.68
C PRO A 133 -29.86 13.00 -6.11
N LEU A 134 -30.81 12.96 -5.17
CA LEU A 134 -32.20 12.66 -5.46
C LEU A 134 -32.99 13.97 -5.68
N PRO A 135 -34.18 13.94 -6.31
CA PRO A 135 -34.97 15.15 -6.57
C PRO A 135 -35.31 15.96 -5.30
N GLN A 136 -35.42 15.28 -4.15
CA GLN A 136 -35.65 15.93 -2.87
C GLN A 136 -34.35 16.55 -2.35
N ALA A 137 -34.38 17.87 -2.10
CA ALA A 137 -33.23 18.61 -1.62
C ALA A 137 -32.60 17.98 -0.37
N GLY A 138 -31.29 17.78 -0.39
CA GLY A 138 -30.53 17.20 0.71
C GLY A 138 -30.52 15.67 0.78
N GLN A 139 -31.20 14.97 -0.13
CA GLN A 139 -31.13 13.51 -0.23
C GLN A 139 -30.20 13.08 -1.36
N SER A 140 -29.49 11.98 -1.12
CA SER A 140 -28.67 11.32 -2.13
C SER A 140 -28.84 9.82 -2.03
N GLU A 141 -28.82 9.16 -3.17
CA GLU A 141 -28.59 7.73 -3.23
C GLU A 141 -27.08 7.49 -3.29
N SER A 142 -26.56 6.63 -2.41
CA SER A 142 -25.13 6.33 -2.33
C SER A 142 -24.89 4.84 -2.17
N TYR A 143 -24.00 4.30 -3.00
CA TYR A 143 -23.53 2.93 -2.85
C TYR A 143 -22.48 2.86 -1.74
N ALA A 144 -22.89 2.44 -0.54
CA ALA A 144 -22.06 2.55 0.67
C ALA A 144 -20.69 1.84 0.62
N ALA A 145 -20.52 0.83 -0.24
CA ALA A 145 -19.24 0.14 -0.44
C ALA A 145 -18.26 0.91 -1.34
N ASN A 146 -18.75 1.77 -2.23
CA ASN A 146 -17.91 2.62 -3.06
C ASN A 146 -18.69 3.89 -3.50
N PRO A 147 -18.85 4.87 -2.61
CA PRO A 147 -19.60 6.10 -2.90
C PRO A 147 -19.04 6.94 -4.04
N LEU A 148 -17.77 6.74 -4.41
CA LEU A 148 -17.09 7.47 -5.48
C LEU A 148 -16.88 6.62 -6.75
N GLY A 149 -17.52 5.44 -6.84
CA GLY A 149 -17.55 4.60 -8.03
C GLY A 149 -18.54 5.10 -9.09
N CYS A 150 -18.92 4.21 -9.99
CA CYS A 150 -19.89 4.50 -11.04
C CYS A 150 -20.84 3.33 -11.34
N GLY A 151 -21.93 3.64 -12.05
CA GLY A 151 -22.87 2.65 -12.59
C GLY A 151 -23.97 2.18 -11.66
N TYR A 152 -24.00 2.60 -10.39
CA TYR A 152 -25.10 2.28 -9.46
C TYR A 152 -26.27 3.27 -9.58
N SER A 153 -27.49 2.76 -9.65
CA SER A 153 -28.73 3.54 -9.62
C SER A 153 -29.93 2.63 -9.42
N THR A 154 -30.79 2.96 -8.46
CA THR A 154 -32.13 2.32 -8.31
C THR A 154 -33.26 3.04 -9.03
N ASP A 155 -32.99 4.19 -9.68
CA ASP A 155 -33.99 4.92 -10.48
C ASP A 155 -33.80 4.60 -11.96
N PRO A 156 -34.71 3.85 -12.59
CA PRO A 156 -34.62 3.50 -14.00
C PRO A 156 -34.51 4.71 -14.93
N ALA A 157 -35.13 5.84 -14.58
CA ALA A 157 -35.14 7.05 -15.42
C ALA A 157 -33.75 7.69 -15.56
N ALA A 158 -32.86 7.43 -14.60
CA ALA A 158 -31.51 7.99 -14.57
C ALA A 158 -30.43 6.96 -14.94
N VAL A 159 -30.81 5.75 -15.37
CA VAL A 159 -29.84 4.72 -15.81
C VAL A 159 -29.40 4.93 -17.25
N ALA A 160 -30.30 5.28 -18.17
CA ALA A 160 -29.93 5.38 -19.59
C ALA A 160 -28.81 6.42 -19.79
N GLY A 161 -27.68 5.98 -20.36
CA GLY A 161 -26.49 6.82 -20.55
C GLY A 161 -25.60 6.98 -19.32
N LEU A 162 -25.97 6.43 -18.15
CA LEU A 162 -25.11 6.39 -16.97
C LEU A 162 -23.86 5.55 -17.27
N VAL A 163 -22.69 6.08 -16.91
CA VAL A 163 -21.41 5.38 -17.08
C VAL A 163 -21.41 4.09 -16.27
N MET A 164 -21.07 2.99 -16.93
CA MET A 164 -20.84 1.69 -16.30
C MET A 164 -19.43 1.61 -15.76
N PRO A 165 -19.19 0.78 -14.71
CA PRO A 165 -17.84 0.49 -14.28
C PRO A 165 -17.03 -0.21 -15.36
N SER A 166 -15.79 0.21 -15.46
CA SER A 166 -14.76 -0.45 -16.27
C SER A 166 -14.14 -1.64 -15.53
N LEU A 167 -14.27 -1.70 -14.21
CA LEU A 167 -13.69 -2.75 -13.36
C LEU A 167 -14.77 -3.59 -12.69
N GLU A 168 -14.69 -4.90 -12.87
CA GLU A 168 -15.51 -5.87 -12.16
C GLU A 168 -14.66 -7.09 -11.74
N ALA A 169 -15.14 -7.84 -10.75
CA ALA A 169 -14.49 -9.08 -10.35
C ALA A 169 -14.54 -10.08 -11.53
N HIS A 170 -13.46 -10.82 -11.78
CA HIS A 170 -13.38 -11.67 -12.97
C HIS A 170 -14.48 -12.77 -13.03
N ASN A 171 -15.02 -13.13 -11.87
CA ASN A 171 -16.00 -14.19 -11.64
C ASN A 171 -17.43 -13.65 -11.38
N GLN A 172 -17.65 -12.34 -11.39
CA GLN A 172 -18.96 -11.74 -11.17
C GLN A 172 -19.15 -10.54 -12.12
N ALA A 173 -19.80 -10.80 -13.24
CA ALA A 173 -20.15 -9.76 -14.21
C ALA A 173 -21.25 -8.85 -13.66
N ILE A 174 -21.17 -7.56 -13.96
CA ILE A 174 -22.16 -6.57 -13.59
C ILE A 174 -23.21 -6.49 -14.68
N LEU A 175 -24.43 -6.91 -14.35
CA LEU A 175 -25.53 -7.03 -15.32
C LEU A 175 -26.62 -6.01 -15.11
N ARG A 176 -26.73 -5.44 -13.90
CA ARG A 176 -27.79 -4.50 -13.54
C ARG A 176 -27.26 -3.32 -12.70
N PRO A 177 -27.87 -2.13 -12.80
CA PRO A 177 -27.47 -0.94 -12.02
C PRO A 177 -28.03 -0.93 -10.59
N ASP A 178 -29.08 -1.71 -10.32
CA ASP A 178 -29.88 -1.71 -9.08
C ASP A 178 -29.53 -2.87 -8.14
N GLU A 179 -28.59 -3.74 -8.54
CA GLU A 179 -28.10 -4.86 -7.75
C GLU A 179 -26.87 -4.51 -6.89
N GLN A 180 -26.50 -5.42 -6.00
CA GLN A 180 -25.31 -5.29 -5.16
C GLN A 180 -24.15 -6.10 -5.73
N TYR A 181 -23.09 -5.40 -6.12
CA TYR A 181 -21.81 -5.97 -6.53
C TYR A 181 -20.68 -5.49 -5.60
N PRO A 182 -19.74 -6.36 -5.22
CA PRO A 182 -18.53 -5.90 -4.55
C PRO A 182 -17.70 -5.03 -5.51
N PRO A 183 -17.38 -3.78 -5.14
CA PRO A 183 -16.50 -2.95 -5.95
C PRO A 183 -15.13 -3.61 -6.06
N ALA A 184 -14.64 -3.78 -7.30
CA ALA A 184 -13.38 -4.46 -7.56
C ALA A 184 -12.35 -3.49 -8.16
N ALA A 185 -11.23 -3.30 -7.46
CA ALA A 185 -10.10 -2.48 -7.88
C ALA A 185 -8.81 -3.06 -7.28
N LEU A 186 -7.66 -2.42 -7.52
CA LEU A 186 -6.38 -2.76 -6.89
C LEU A 186 -5.84 -1.65 -5.95
N SER A 187 -6.45 -0.45 -5.96
CA SER A 187 -6.04 0.69 -5.13
C SER A 187 -6.51 0.56 -3.67
N VAL A 188 -6.19 1.57 -2.86
CA VAL A 188 -6.66 1.71 -1.47
C VAL A 188 -8.18 1.77 -1.39
N LEU A 189 -8.78 1.06 -0.43
CA LEU A 189 -10.17 1.19 -0.04
C LEU A 189 -10.31 2.26 1.05
N ALA A 190 -11.20 3.24 0.91
CA ALA A 190 -11.29 4.35 1.87
C ALA A 190 -11.82 3.92 3.26
N ARG A 191 -11.33 4.58 4.33
CA ARG A 191 -11.71 4.31 5.74
C ARG A 191 -13.21 4.43 6.02
N ASN A 192 -13.88 5.37 5.37
CA ASN A 192 -15.29 5.67 5.58
C ASN A 192 -16.24 4.84 4.69
N TRP A 193 -15.72 3.88 3.92
CA TRP A 193 -16.53 3.01 3.06
C TRP A 193 -16.73 1.63 3.70
N LEU A 194 -17.74 0.89 3.26
CA LEU A 194 -17.82 -0.53 3.62
C LEU A 194 -16.67 -1.33 2.94
N PRO A 195 -16.15 -2.38 3.59
CA PRO A 195 -16.49 -2.87 4.93
C PRO A 195 -15.71 -2.18 6.09
N ARG A 196 -14.85 -1.19 5.83
CA ARG A 196 -14.02 -0.56 6.88
C ARG A 196 -14.81 0.27 7.88
N ARG A 197 -15.83 1.01 7.42
CA ARG A 197 -16.63 1.93 8.24
C ARG A 197 -17.11 1.35 9.57
N PRO A 198 -17.79 0.18 9.63
CA PRO A 198 -18.24 -0.38 10.90
C PRO A 198 -17.11 -0.78 11.87
N LEU A 199 -15.88 -0.98 11.37
CA LEU A 199 -14.73 -1.36 12.20
C LEU A 199 -14.19 -0.19 13.04
N SER A 200 -14.62 1.04 12.78
CA SER A 200 -14.26 2.19 13.63
C SER A 200 -14.93 2.13 15.01
N GLY A 201 -15.88 1.24 15.24
CA GLY A 201 -16.66 1.17 16.46
C GLY A 201 -17.73 2.26 16.58
N THR A 202 -18.39 2.29 17.73
CA THR A 202 -19.58 3.09 18.00
C THR A 202 -19.24 4.40 18.72
N TYR A 203 -19.47 5.54 18.06
CA TYR A 203 -19.21 6.89 18.59
C TYR A 203 -20.51 7.61 19.00
N ASP A 204 -21.19 7.13 20.04
CA ASP A 204 -22.46 7.67 20.52
C ASP A 204 -22.31 8.62 21.73
N ALA A 205 -23.43 8.98 22.36
CA ALA A 205 -23.44 9.85 23.54
C ALA A 205 -22.80 9.20 24.78
N ALA A 206 -22.86 7.87 24.91
CA ALA A 206 -22.22 7.14 26.00
C ALA A 206 -20.70 7.15 25.81
N TRP A 207 -20.20 6.86 24.60
CA TRP A 207 -18.79 7.03 24.25
C TRP A 207 -18.31 8.46 24.56
N LYS A 208 -19.08 9.48 24.15
CA LYS A 208 -18.71 10.89 24.39
C LYS A 208 -18.62 11.26 25.87
N ARG A 209 -19.47 10.68 26.73
CA ARG A 209 -19.51 10.95 28.17
C ARG A 209 -18.42 10.21 28.93
N ASP A 210 -18.20 8.93 28.59
CA ASP A 210 -17.47 7.99 29.46
C ASP A 210 -16.13 7.51 28.87
N VAL A 211 -15.93 7.58 27.55
CA VAL A 211 -14.76 7.00 26.84
C VAL A 211 -13.89 8.06 26.15
N PHE A 212 -14.49 9.15 25.65
CA PHE A 212 -13.75 10.24 25.01
C PHE A 212 -12.58 10.71 25.91
N PRO A 213 -11.34 10.88 25.37
CA PRO A 213 -10.97 10.94 23.95
C PRO A 213 -10.45 9.61 23.35
N PHE A 214 -10.63 8.46 24.01
CA PHE A 214 -10.10 7.18 23.53
C PHE A 214 -10.99 6.53 22.46
N LEU A 215 -10.45 5.51 21.79
CA LEU A 215 -11.19 4.70 20.81
C LEU A 215 -12.36 3.96 21.50
N PRO A 216 -13.49 3.75 20.80
CA PRO A 216 -14.58 2.91 21.30
C PRO A 216 -14.11 1.50 21.69
N GLU A 217 -14.78 0.87 22.66
CA GLU A 217 -14.46 -0.49 23.11
C GLU A 217 -14.59 -1.54 21.98
N ASP A 218 -15.54 -1.30 21.07
CA ASP A 218 -15.82 -2.12 19.88
C ASP A 218 -14.96 -1.74 18.66
N PHE A 219 -13.96 -0.86 18.81
CA PHE A 219 -13.00 -0.57 17.74
C PHE A 219 -12.22 -1.83 17.35
N ASP A 220 -12.21 -2.14 16.06
CA ASP A 220 -11.52 -3.29 15.50
C ASP A 220 -10.29 -2.83 14.71
N THR A 221 -9.11 -3.37 15.04
CA THR A 221 -7.85 -3.00 14.40
C THR A 221 -7.79 -3.34 12.91
N ARG A 222 -8.67 -4.20 12.41
CA ARG A 222 -8.89 -4.39 10.96
C ARG A 222 -9.30 -3.10 10.25
N PHE A 223 -9.81 -2.10 10.97
CA PHE A 223 -10.05 -0.75 10.43
C PHE A 223 -8.81 -0.16 9.75
N TYR A 224 -7.60 -0.49 10.23
CA TYR A 224 -6.34 0.01 9.67
C TYR A 224 -5.88 -0.71 8.40
N GLN A 225 -6.55 -1.80 7.98
CA GLN A 225 -6.29 -2.45 6.69
C GLN A 225 -6.78 -1.56 5.56
N ALA A 226 -5.87 -1.09 4.72
CA ALA A 226 -6.18 -0.25 3.57
C ALA A 226 -6.59 -1.08 2.35
N ALA A 227 -6.18 -2.36 2.31
CA ALA A 227 -6.59 -3.30 1.29
C ALA A 227 -7.92 -4.00 1.66
N PRO A 228 -8.81 -4.28 0.69
CA PRO A 228 -9.93 -5.19 0.92
C PRO A 228 -9.43 -6.62 1.25
N GLU A 229 -10.30 -7.46 1.82
CA GLU A 229 -9.93 -8.82 2.28
C GLU A 229 -9.30 -9.69 1.17
N ASP A 230 -9.77 -9.53 -0.07
CA ASP A 230 -9.24 -10.22 -1.25
C ASP A 230 -7.91 -9.66 -1.77
N GLN A 231 -7.28 -8.74 -1.04
CA GLN A 231 -5.95 -8.17 -1.28
C GLN A 231 -5.06 -8.21 -0.02
N GLN A 232 -5.41 -9.06 0.96
CA GLN A 232 -4.66 -9.21 2.20
C GLN A 232 -3.97 -10.59 2.25
N ILE A 233 -2.66 -10.57 2.44
CA ILE A 233 -1.83 -11.78 2.55
C ILE A 233 -1.22 -11.91 3.95
N ASP A 234 -0.67 -13.07 4.27
CA ASP A 234 0.21 -13.22 5.44
C ASP A 234 1.46 -12.34 5.26
N TYR A 235 2.09 -11.92 6.36
CA TYR A 235 3.28 -11.07 6.29
C TYR A 235 4.40 -11.75 5.47
N PRO A 236 4.76 -11.21 4.28
CA PRO A 236 5.70 -11.85 3.39
C PRO A 236 7.11 -11.83 3.98
N GLN A 237 7.87 -12.90 3.74
CA GLN A 237 9.25 -13.03 4.20
C GLN A 237 10.25 -12.81 3.07
N GLY A 238 9.80 -12.90 1.81
CA GLY A 238 10.62 -12.87 0.62
C GLY A 238 10.74 -14.24 -0.05
N GLY A 239 10.98 -14.23 -1.36
CA GLY A 239 11.06 -15.43 -2.20
C GLY A 239 9.73 -15.85 -2.82
N GLU A 240 8.60 -15.26 -2.40
CA GLU A 240 7.29 -15.44 -3.02
C GLU A 240 7.36 -15.05 -4.50
N GLU A 241 6.80 -15.88 -5.38
CA GLU A 241 6.66 -15.56 -6.80
C GLU A 241 5.63 -14.45 -6.96
N VAL A 242 5.98 -13.41 -7.70
CA VAL A 242 5.10 -12.32 -8.10
C VAL A 242 4.85 -12.44 -9.59
N VAL A 243 3.57 -12.46 -9.97
CA VAL A 243 3.14 -12.40 -11.37
C VAL A 243 2.23 -11.20 -11.52
N LEU A 244 2.48 -10.36 -12.52
CA LEU A 244 1.63 -9.23 -12.88
C LEU A 244 1.08 -9.46 -14.29
N TRP A 245 -0.24 -9.50 -14.44
CA TRP A 245 -0.92 -9.72 -15.73
C TRP A 245 -1.51 -8.43 -16.26
N ASN A 246 -1.08 -8.05 -17.47
CA ASN A 246 -1.50 -6.85 -18.19
C ASN A 246 -1.37 -5.55 -17.37
N LEU A 247 -0.40 -5.51 -16.44
CA LEU A 247 -0.10 -4.32 -15.62
C LEU A 247 1.14 -3.55 -16.09
N MET A 248 1.79 -4.00 -17.17
CA MET A 248 3.02 -3.41 -17.70
C MET A 248 2.84 -2.98 -19.16
N PRO A 249 3.38 -1.82 -19.57
CA PRO A 249 3.43 -1.45 -20.98
C PRO A 249 4.19 -2.49 -21.81
N LYS A 250 3.62 -2.92 -22.94
CA LYS A 250 4.24 -3.85 -23.91
C LYS A 250 4.62 -5.23 -23.37
N GLN A 251 4.23 -5.57 -22.13
CA GLN A 251 4.52 -6.85 -21.51
C GLN A 251 3.25 -7.37 -20.83
N ALA A 252 2.60 -8.34 -21.45
CA ALA A 252 1.35 -8.93 -20.94
C ALA A 252 1.55 -9.67 -19.61
N GLU A 253 2.76 -10.16 -19.33
CA GLU A 253 3.07 -10.86 -18.09
C GLU A 253 4.47 -10.50 -17.59
N MET A 254 4.57 -10.06 -16.34
CA MET A 254 5.81 -9.83 -15.62
C MET A 254 5.93 -10.80 -14.45
N ARG A 255 7.03 -11.56 -14.39
CA ARG A 255 7.31 -12.51 -13.31
C ARG A 255 8.61 -12.15 -12.60
N PHE A 256 8.61 -12.15 -11.27
CA PHE A 256 9.82 -12.04 -10.46
C PHE A 256 9.59 -12.68 -9.09
N LYS A 257 10.60 -12.67 -8.22
CA LYS A 257 10.45 -13.07 -6.82
C LYS A 257 10.64 -11.88 -5.90
N LEU A 258 9.86 -11.82 -4.81
CA LEU A 258 10.13 -10.86 -3.76
C LEU A 258 11.56 -11.05 -3.23
N PRO A 259 12.31 -9.97 -2.98
CA PRO A 259 13.61 -10.05 -2.32
C PRO A 259 13.42 -10.53 -0.87
N ARG A 260 14.50 -10.91 -0.20
CA ARG A 260 14.45 -11.23 1.24
C ARG A 260 13.98 -10.01 2.03
N LEU A 261 12.81 -10.11 2.67
CA LEU A 261 12.20 -9.04 3.48
C LEU A 261 12.37 -9.28 4.99
N ASP A 262 12.76 -10.49 5.38
CA ASP A 262 13.01 -10.94 6.76
C ASP A 262 14.25 -10.32 7.43
N LYS A 263 15.06 -9.52 6.70
CA LYS A 263 16.37 -9.03 7.14
C LYS A 263 16.41 -7.54 7.55
N VAL A 264 15.33 -7.02 8.13
CA VAL A 264 15.30 -5.63 8.64
C VAL A 264 15.18 -5.64 10.16
N PRO A 265 16.28 -5.91 10.90
CA PRO A 265 16.24 -5.87 12.35
C PRO A 265 16.07 -4.44 12.84
N VAL A 266 15.18 -4.27 13.84
CA VAL A 266 15.05 -3.05 14.62
C VAL A 266 15.53 -3.35 16.03
N ARG A 267 16.46 -2.53 16.53
CA ARG A 267 16.97 -2.59 17.89
C ARG A 267 16.74 -1.25 18.56
N ILE A 268 16.24 -1.28 19.79
CA ILE A 268 15.89 -0.09 20.55
C ILE A 268 16.74 -0.11 21.81
N LEU A 269 17.66 0.84 21.92
CA LEU A 269 18.45 1.05 23.12
C LEU A 269 17.67 2.01 24.03
N MET A 270 17.36 1.55 25.23
CA MET A 270 16.70 2.32 26.28
C MET A 270 17.75 3.07 27.13
N ARG A 271 17.31 4.08 27.89
CA ARG A 271 18.19 4.86 28.78
C ARG A 271 18.73 4.07 29.97
N ASP A 272 18.03 3.01 30.37
CA ASP A 272 18.48 2.04 31.38
C ASP A 272 19.44 0.99 30.80
N PHE A 273 19.90 1.17 29.56
CA PHE A 273 20.79 0.28 28.81
C PHE A 273 20.20 -1.08 28.43
N THR A 274 18.89 -1.28 28.66
CA THR A 274 18.20 -2.45 28.09
C THR A 274 18.06 -2.30 26.57
N ILE A 275 18.06 -3.45 25.88
CA ILE A 275 17.92 -3.51 24.42
C ILE A 275 16.64 -4.28 24.10
N GLU A 276 15.67 -3.59 23.50
CA GLU A 276 14.48 -4.23 22.95
C GLU A 276 14.70 -4.56 21.47
N GLN A 277 14.26 -5.75 21.04
CA GLN A 277 14.35 -6.21 19.64
C GLN A 277 12.96 -6.67 19.20
N PRO A 278 12.06 -5.73 18.90
CA PRO A 278 10.69 -6.09 18.60
C PRO A 278 10.60 -6.81 17.25
N LYS A 279 9.54 -7.61 17.09
CA LYS A 279 9.26 -8.30 15.83
C LYS A 279 8.79 -7.26 14.82
N VAL A 280 9.53 -7.16 13.72
CA VAL A 280 9.20 -6.30 12.59
C VAL A 280 8.51 -7.13 11.52
N VAL A 281 7.38 -6.64 10.99
CA VAL A 281 6.64 -7.33 9.92
C VAL A 281 6.49 -6.42 8.70
N VAL A 282 6.49 -7.00 7.50
CA VAL A 282 6.04 -6.29 6.29
C VAL A 282 4.53 -6.37 6.27
N ASP A 283 3.86 -5.24 6.43
CA ASP A 283 2.40 -5.19 6.46
C ASP A 283 1.79 -4.41 5.29
N THR A 284 2.62 -3.88 4.39
CA THR A 284 2.17 -3.26 3.15
C THR A 284 3.18 -3.53 2.03
N LEU A 285 2.72 -4.11 0.93
CA LEU A 285 3.39 -4.12 -0.36
C LEU A 285 2.63 -3.18 -1.30
N PHE A 286 3.30 -2.14 -1.79
CA PHE A 286 2.73 -1.16 -2.69
C PHE A 286 3.43 -1.22 -4.05
N PHE A 287 2.69 -1.55 -5.10
CA PHE A 287 3.20 -1.70 -6.46
C PHE A 287 2.84 -0.49 -7.33
N GLU A 288 3.83 -0.04 -8.10
CA GLU A 288 3.72 1.07 -9.04
C GLU A 288 4.29 0.62 -10.40
N PRO A 289 3.55 -0.23 -11.14
CA PRO A 289 4.05 -0.88 -12.37
C PRO A 289 4.42 0.11 -13.48
N ASP A 290 3.71 1.23 -13.60
CA ASP A 290 4.02 2.31 -14.55
C ASP A 290 5.45 2.88 -14.33
N GLN A 291 5.97 2.80 -13.10
CA GLN A 291 7.35 3.18 -12.74
C GLN A 291 8.27 1.97 -12.53
N ALA A 292 7.79 0.76 -12.85
CA ALA A 292 8.51 -0.51 -12.71
C ALA A 292 9.11 -0.69 -11.30
N ARG A 293 8.35 -0.32 -10.25
CA ARG A 293 8.82 -0.38 -8.86
C ARG A 293 7.77 -0.89 -7.88
N PHE A 294 8.22 -1.41 -6.75
CA PHE A 294 7.37 -1.64 -5.59
C PHE A 294 8.08 -1.22 -4.31
N THR A 295 7.30 -0.99 -3.27
CA THR A 295 7.76 -0.58 -1.94
C THR A 295 7.20 -1.53 -0.89
N ALA A 296 8.04 -1.98 0.03
CA ALA A 296 7.63 -2.69 1.24
C ALA A 296 7.65 -1.72 2.42
N VAL A 297 6.61 -1.77 3.23
CA VAL A 297 6.53 -1.05 4.51
C VAL A 297 6.63 -2.07 5.63
N TRP A 298 7.68 -1.94 6.41
CA TRP A 298 7.85 -2.64 7.66
C TRP A 298 7.32 -1.80 8.80
N ARG A 299 6.63 -2.46 9.72
CA ARG A 299 6.08 -1.83 10.91
C ARG A 299 6.40 -2.64 12.15
N THR A 300 6.69 -1.93 13.23
CA THR A 300 6.71 -2.48 14.58
C THR A 300 6.27 -1.41 15.56
N SER A 301 5.65 -1.83 16.66
CA SER A 301 5.32 -0.96 17.79
C SER A 301 5.81 -1.57 19.08
N ILE A 302 6.21 -0.72 20.03
CA ILE A 302 6.48 -1.12 21.41
C ILE A 302 5.71 -0.21 22.38
N PRO A 303 5.17 -0.75 23.49
CA PRO A 303 4.47 0.05 24.48
C PRO A 303 5.45 0.97 25.22
N ILE A 304 5.08 2.23 25.36
CA ILE A 304 5.83 3.22 26.14
C ILE A 304 5.49 3.00 27.62
N LYS A 305 6.44 2.45 28.39
CA LYS A 305 6.19 2.06 29.79
C LYS A 305 6.01 3.26 30.73
N ARG A 306 6.82 4.31 30.56
CA ARG A 306 6.75 5.52 31.38
C ARG A 306 6.75 6.77 30.53
N ARG A 307 7.80 7.00 29.73
CA ARG A 307 7.88 8.19 28.87
C ARG A 307 8.66 7.89 27.59
N ILE A 308 8.32 8.59 26.50
CA ILE A 308 9.02 8.42 25.22
C ILE A 308 10.53 8.73 25.31
N GLN A 309 10.93 9.59 26.25
CA GLN A 309 12.34 9.95 26.44
C GLN A 309 13.17 8.77 26.97
N ASP A 310 12.55 7.68 27.45
CA ASP A 310 13.26 6.47 27.87
C ASP A 310 13.93 5.77 26.68
N VAL A 311 13.46 6.03 25.45
CA VAL A 311 14.09 5.57 24.22
C VAL A 311 15.31 6.44 23.93
N LYS A 312 16.51 5.85 23.97
CA LYS A 312 17.77 6.54 23.73
C LYS A 312 18.19 6.50 22.27
N THR A 313 18.09 5.35 21.61
CA THR A 313 18.53 5.19 20.22
C THR A 313 17.74 4.08 19.54
N ILE A 314 17.31 4.33 18.31
CA ILE A 314 16.67 3.34 17.44
C ILE A 314 17.64 3.02 16.31
N ALA A 315 17.91 1.73 16.15
CA ALA A 315 18.86 1.17 15.23
C ALA A 315 18.13 0.28 14.23
N ILE A 316 18.18 0.62 12.94
CA ILE A 316 17.50 -0.10 11.86
C ILE A 316 18.56 -0.62 10.90
N ALA A 317 18.51 -1.91 10.57
CA ALA A 317 19.23 -2.63 9.50
C ALA A 317 20.64 -2.15 9.06
N GLY A 318 21.62 -3.07 9.02
CA GLY A 318 22.91 -2.81 8.36
C GLY A 318 23.85 -1.85 9.12
N ILE A 319 23.76 -1.86 10.45
CA ILE A 319 24.57 -0.97 11.30
C ILE A 319 25.95 -1.59 11.55
N CYS A 320 26.98 -0.74 11.50
CA CYS A 320 28.34 -1.11 11.89
C CYS A 320 28.35 -1.66 13.32
N LYS A 321 28.86 -2.89 13.49
CA LYS A 321 28.96 -3.57 14.79
C LYS A 321 29.63 -2.69 15.84
N ASN A 322 30.76 -2.07 15.50
CA ASN A 322 31.53 -1.22 16.41
C ASN A 322 30.76 0.03 16.83
N TRP A 323 29.97 0.63 15.93
CA TRP A 323 29.12 1.76 16.27
C TRP A 323 28.03 1.35 17.26
N TRP A 324 27.42 0.18 17.03
CA TRP A 324 26.37 -0.33 17.92
C TRP A 324 26.94 -0.65 19.31
N GLU A 325 28.08 -1.32 19.38
CA GLU A 325 28.79 -1.60 20.64
C GLU A 325 29.16 -0.31 21.38
N ALA A 326 29.67 0.71 20.68
CA ALA A 326 29.97 2.02 21.25
C ALA A 326 28.72 2.69 21.85
N LYS A 327 27.57 2.65 21.15
CA LYS A 327 26.32 3.21 21.67
C LYS A 327 25.81 2.49 22.92
N ILE A 328 25.94 1.16 22.97
CA ILE A 328 25.57 0.34 24.15
C ILE A 328 26.37 0.78 25.38
N VAL A 329 27.69 0.98 25.24
CA VAL A 329 28.55 1.42 26.36
C VAL A 329 28.46 2.92 26.66
N GLY A 330 27.54 3.64 26.00
CA GLY A 330 27.27 5.06 26.25
C GLY A 330 28.22 6.03 25.56
N MET A 331 29.03 5.58 24.60
CA MET A 331 29.90 6.44 23.81
C MET A 331 29.15 7.03 22.61
N ASP A 332 29.32 8.32 22.35
CA ASP A 332 28.58 8.99 21.27
C ASP A 332 29.17 8.79 19.87
N ALA A 333 30.45 8.43 19.78
CA ALA A 333 31.17 8.25 18.52
C ALA A 333 31.83 6.87 18.43
N CYS A 334 31.81 6.29 17.23
CA CYS A 334 32.68 5.16 16.88
C CYS A 334 34.08 5.69 16.58
N THR A 335 35.01 5.53 17.52
CA THR A 335 36.41 5.99 17.43
C THR A 335 37.19 5.43 16.23
N ASN A 336 36.68 4.39 15.56
CA ASN A 336 37.34 3.74 14.43
C ASN A 336 36.76 4.04 13.03
N CYS A 337 35.60 4.71 12.89
CA CYS A 337 35.05 4.97 11.56
C CYS A 337 35.76 6.11 10.80
N ALA A 338 36.38 7.06 11.51
CA ALA A 338 37.10 8.17 10.88
C ALA A 338 38.42 7.74 10.21
N LYS A 339 39.06 6.65 10.68
CA LYS A 339 40.37 6.18 10.17
C LYS A 339 40.28 5.30 8.93
N GLN A 340 39.11 4.71 8.63
CA GLN A 340 38.94 3.85 7.46
C GLN A 340 38.58 4.63 6.17
N ARG A 341 38.09 5.87 6.27
CA ARG A 341 37.87 6.73 5.08
C ARG A 341 39.15 7.43 4.61
N SER A 342 40.14 7.63 5.48
CA SER A 342 41.38 8.34 5.13
C SER A 342 42.51 7.46 4.60
N THR A 343 42.28 6.15 4.42
CA THR A 343 43.30 5.20 3.92
C THR A 343 43.01 4.63 2.54
N GLN A 344 41.91 5.06 1.89
CA GLN A 344 41.65 4.78 0.46
C GLN A 344 41.87 6.00 -0.46
N GLU A 345 42.22 7.16 0.09
CA GLU A 345 42.56 8.38 -0.67
C GLU A 345 43.86 8.99 -0.16
N ALA A 346 44.99 8.28 -0.32
CA ALA A 346 46.33 8.88 -0.27
C ALA A 346 47.41 7.87 -0.69
N ALA A 347 47.73 7.84 -1.99
CA ALA A 347 49.11 8.02 -2.48
C ALA A 347 49.17 7.97 -4.03
N PRO A 348 50.13 8.67 -4.66
CA PRO A 348 50.02 9.23 -6.01
C PRO A 348 50.86 8.50 -7.07
N ASN A 349 50.63 8.89 -8.33
CA ASN A 349 51.48 8.60 -9.50
C ASN A 349 52.89 9.19 -9.34
N GLU A 350 53.90 8.46 -9.85
CA GLU A 350 55.14 8.91 -10.52
C GLU A 350 55.79 7.62 -11.09
N GLU A 351 55.83 7.42 -12.41
CA GLU A 351 57.01 7.61 -13.31
C GLU A 351 58.20 6.69 -12.95
N GLU A 352 58.93 5.98 -13.82
CA GLU A 352 58.96 5.71 -15.25
C GLU A 352 60.02 4.59 -15.48
N CYS A 353 59.92 3.88 -16.62
CA CYS A 353 60.98 3.23 -17.43
C CYS A 353 62.13 2.39 -16.80
N HIS A 354 62.30 1.15 -17.26
CA HIS A 354 63.23 0.82 -18.38
C HIS A 354 63.21 -0.69 -18.76
N GLU A 355 63.14 -0.92 -20.08
CA GLU A 355 63.85 -1.89 -20.94
C GLU A 355 64.08 -3.36 -20.49
N GLY A 356 63.94 -4.38 -21.35
CA GLY A 356 63.70 -4.41 -22.79
C GLY A 356 63.91 -5.82 -23.36
N GLN A 357 63.64 -5.95 -24.67
CA GLN A 357 64.15 -6.94 -25.66
C GLN A 357 63.79 -8.42 -25.42
N ALA A 358 63.30 -9.20 -26.40
CA ALA A 358 63.29 -9.08 -27.85
C ALA A 358 62.00 -9.67 -28.44
#